data_AF-A0A0S9C4H7-F1
#
_entry.id   AF-A0A0S9C4H7-F1
#
_cell.length_a   1.000
_cell.length_b   1.000
_cell.length_c   1.000
_cell.angle_alpha   90.00
_cell.angle_beta   90.00
_cell.angle_gamma   90.00
#
_symmetry.space_group_name_H-M   'P 1'
#
loop_
_entity.id
_entity.type
_entity.pdbx_description
1 polymer ?
#
loop_
_entity_poly.entity_id
_entity_poly.type
_entity_poly.pdbx_seq_one_letter_code
_entity_poly.pdbx_strand_id
1 'polypeptide(L)'
;MRLEGWHLIIIIVLALVLFAAPKLPGMARSLGQSMRIFKSEVREMKKDGAADATDGSEPVEGRVVNHPKSAGTENRAGDGTDVPPPNRA
;
A
#
# COMPACT_ATOMS: atom_id res chain seq x y z
N MET A 1 43.94 -25.27 -11.07
CA MET A 1 42.70 -24.92 -10.36
C MET A 1 41.90 -24.01 -11.29
N ARG A 2 40.96 -24.57 -12.05
CA ARG A 2 40.15 -23.79 -12.98
C ARG A 2 38.96 -23.26 -12.18
N LEU A 3 38.75 -21.95 -12.22
CA LEU A 3 37.56 -21.33 -11.66
C LEU A 3 36.39 -21.72 -12.57
N GLU A 4 35.87 -22.92 -12.36
CA GLU A 4 34.64 -23.41 -12.98
C GLU A 4 33.58 -22.34 -12.72
N GLY A 5 32.90 -21.83 -13.77
CA GLY A 5 31.98 -20.69 -13.71
C GLY A 5 30.85 -20.82 -12.66
N TRP A 6 30.64 -22.02 -12.13
CA TRP A 6 29.85 -22.31 -10.94
C TRP A 6 30.24 -21.48 -9.71
N HIS A 7 31.53 -21.20 -9.49
CA HIS A 7 31.97 -20.37 -8.37
C HIS A 7 31.48 -18.92 -8.52
N LEU A 8 31.46 -18.40 -9.75
CA LEU A 8 30.96 -17.05 -10.05
C LEU A 8 29.47 -16.92 -9.75
N ILE A 9 28.67 -17.95 -10.08
CA ILE A 9 27.24 -18.00 -9.75
C ILE A 9 27.03 -17.92 -8.24
N ILE A 10 27.78 -18.71 -7.48
CA ILE A 10 27.71 -18.69 -6.00
C ILE A 10 28.07 -17.31 -5.44
N ILE A 11 29.11 -16.66 -5.98
CA ILE A 11 29.51 -15.32 -5.55
C ILE A 11 28.40 -14.30 -5.86
N ILE A 12 27.77 -14.37 -7.04
CA ILE A 12 26.66 -13.49 -7.42
C ILE A 12 25.46 -13.72 -6.50
N VAL A 13 25.11 -14.96 -6.21
CA VAL A 13 24.01 -15.29 -5.29
C VAL A 13 24.30 -14.74 -3.90
N LEU A 14 25.52 -14.90 -3.39
CA LEU A 14 25.92 -14.38 -2.08
C LEU A 14 25.87 -12.85 -2.04
N ALA A 15 26.35 -12.18 -3.09
CA ALA A 15 26.25 -10.74 -3.23
C ALA A 15 24.79 -10.26 -3.26
N LEU A 16 23.91 -10.93 -4.01
CA LEU A 16 22.49 -10.61 -4.02
C LEU A 16 21.83 -10.86 -2.66
N VAL A 17 22.19 -11.91 -1.92
CA VAL A 17 21.62 -12.10 -0.58
C VAL A 17 22.05 -10.98 0.36
N LEU A 18 23.33 -10.57 0.35
CA LEU A 18 23.82 -9.51 1.24
C LEU A 18 23.27 -8.12 0.87
N PHE A 19 23.22 -7.79 -0.42
CA PHE A 19 22.81 -6.45 -0.89
C PHE A 19 21.32 -6.36 -1.24
N ALA A 20 20.74 -7.43 -1.77
CA ALA A 20 19.35 -7.45 -2.20
C ALA A 20 18.39 -7.92 -1.10
N ALA A 21 18.75 -8.75 -0.11
CA ALA A 21 17.77 -9.18 0.93
C ALA A 21 17.02 -8.04 1.64
N PRO A 22 17.66 -6.92 2.05
CA PRO A 22 16.93 -5.79 2.64
C PRO A 22 16.15 -4.95 1.62
N LYS A 23 16.53 -4.98 0.34
CA LYS A 23 15.91 -4.20 -0.76
C LYS A 23 14.83 -4.97 -1.52
N LEU A 24 14.91 -6.30 -1.56
CA LEU A 24 13.97 -7.26 -2.12
C LEU A 24 12.54 -7.03 -1.63
N PRO A 25 12.25 -6.92 -0.32
CA PRO A 25 10.89 -6.71 0.15
C PRO A 25 10.31 -5.34 -0.25
N GLY A 26 11.16 -4.34 -0.47
CA GLY A 26 10.74 -3.03 -0.97
C GLY A 26 10.45 -3.07 -2.48
N MET A 27 11.38 -3.61 -3.26
CA MET A 27 11.24 -3.69 -4.71
C MET A 27 10.13 -4.65 -5.13
N ALA A 28 9.94 -5.77 -4.43
CA ALA A 28 8.82 -6.68 -4.68
C ALA A 28 7.46 -6.02 -4.45
N ARG A 29 7.35 -5.14 -3.44
CA ARG A 29 6.11 -4.39 -3.19
C ARG A 29 5.84 -3.35 -4.29
N SER A 30 6.84 -2.55 -4.67
CA SER A 30 6.66 -1.55 -5.74
C SER A 30 6.39 -2.21 -7.10
N LEU A 31 7.10 -3.28 -7.44
CA LEU A 31 6.85 -4.07 -8.65
C LEU A 31 5.49 -4.77 -8.60
N GLY A 32 5.06 -5.27 -7.44
CA GLY A 32 3.74 -5.86 -7.24
C GLY A 32 2.60 -4.86 -7.45
N GLN A 33 2.78 -3.61 -6.99
CA GLN A 33 1.82 -2.53 -7.24
C GLN A 33 1.74 -2.20 -8.73
N SER A 34 2.88 -2.02 -9.42
CA SER A 34 2.89 -1.76 -10.87
C SER A 34 2.31 -2.93 -11.67
N MET A 35 2.63 -4.18 -11.28
CA MET A 35 2.13 -5.39 -11.95
C MET A 35 0.64 -5.61 -11.74
N ARG A 36 0.07 -5.15 -10.61
CA ARG A 36 -1.39 -5.19 -10.39
C ARG A 36 -2.12 -4.30 -11.39
N ILE A 37 -1.63 -3.08 -11.61
CA ILE A 37 -2.20 -2.12 -12.57
C ILE A 37 -2.08 -2.68 -13.99
N PHE A 38 -0.89 -3.13 -14.36
CA PHE A 38 -0.67 -3.74 -15.66
C PHE A 38 -1.55 -4.97 -15.90
N LYS A 39 -1.73 -5.82 -14.87
CA LYS A 39 -2.60 -7.00 -14.97
C LYS A 39 -4.07 -6.64 -15.13
N SER A 40 -4.57 -5.61 -14.46
CA SER A 40 -5.96 -5.16 -14.66
C SER A 40 -6.18 -4.65 -16.08
N GLU A 41 -5.25 -3.84 -16.60
CA GLU A 41 -5.34 -3.28 -17.95
C GLU A 41 -5.26 -4.39 -19.02
N VAL A 42 -4.33 -5.35 -18.87
CA VAL A 42 -4.22 -6.52 -19.75
C VAL A 42 -5.43 -7.45 -19.64
N ARG A 43 -6.06 -7.55 -18.47
CA ARG A 43 -7.26 -8.38 -18.27
C ARG A 43 -8.49 -7.74 -18.88
N GLU A 44 -8.58 -6.41 -18.87
CA GLU A 44 -9.61 -5.63 -19.57
C GLU A 44 -9.49 -5.85 -21.09
N MET A 45 -8.28 -5.72 -21.64
CA MET A 45 -8.00 -6.05 -23.06
C MET A 45 -8.35 -7.50 -23.43
N LYS A 46 -8.18 -8.45 -22.50
CA LYS A 46 -8.57 -9.86 -22.70
C LYS A 46 -10.07 -10.10 -22.56
N LYS A 47 -10.77 -9.29 -21.74
CA LYS A 47 -12.20 -9.39 -21.48
C LYS A 47 -13.02 -8.81 -22.64
N ASP A 48 -12.49 -7.81 -23.35
CA ASP A 48 -13.11 -7.27 -24.57
C ASP A 48 -13.17 -8.28 -25.73
N GLY A 49 -12.42 -9.39 -25.65
CA GLY A 49 -12.44 -10.49 -26.63
C GLY A 49 -13.21 -11.75 -26.22
N ALA A 50 -13.65 -11.87 -24.96
CA ALA A 50 -14.40 -13.03 -24.48
C ALA A 50 -15.32 -12.62 -23.33
N ALA A 51 -16.62 -12.59 -23.62
CA ALA A 51 -17.68 -12.36 -22.65
C ALA A 51 -17.58 -13.34 -21.46
N ASP A 52 -17.78 -12.78 -20.27
CA ASP A 52 -18.08 -13.43 -18.99
C ASP A 52 -17.12 -14.51 -18.45
N ALA A 53 -16.39 -14.12 -17.40
CA ALA A 53 -16.13 -14.98 -16.25
C ALA A 53 -15.99 -14.10 -15.00
N THR A 54 -17.07 -14.05 -14.22
CA THR A 54 -17.12 -14.01 -12.75
C THR A 54 -15.77 -13.86 -12.05
N ASP A 55 -15.56 -12.74 -11.38
CA ASP A 55 -14.79 -12.76 -10.13
C ASP A 55 -15.19 -11.58 -9.24
N GLY A 56 -16.17 -11.84 -8.37
CA GLY A 56 -16.66 -10.94 -7.34
C GLY A 56 -15.67 -10.82 -6.17
N SER A 57 -14.49 -10.27 -6.43
CA SER A 57 -13.58 -9.80 -5.38
C SER A 57 -13.27 -8.34 -5.64
N GLU A 58 -14.28 -7.50 -5.42
CA GLU A 58 -14.08 -6.07 -5.26
C GLU A 58 -13.11 -5.89 -4.08
N PRO A 59 -11.96 -5.22 -4.25
CA PRO A 59 -11.02 -5.05 -3.16
C PRO A 59 -11.68 -4.13 -2.13
N VAL A 60 -12.19 -4.69 -1.05
CA VAL A 60 -12.72 -3.90 0.06
C VAL A 60 -11.53 -3.20 0.73
N GLU A 61 -11.50 -1.88 0.63
CA GLU A 61 -10.44 -1.04 1.19
C GLU A 61 -10.49 -1.12 2.72
N GLY A 62 -9.52 -1.83 3.31
CA GLY A 62 -9.36 -1.92 4.75
C GLY A 62 -8.95 -0.57 5.31
N ARG A 63 -9.89 0.16 5.94
CA ARG A 63 -9.60 1.40 6.68
C ARG A 63 -8.67 1.08 7.86
N VAL A 64 -7.38 1.38 7.73
CA VAL A 64 -6.41 1.29 8.83
C VAL A 64 -6.67 2.42 9.82
N VAL A 65 -7.37 2.12 10.92
CA VAL A 65 -7.58 3.06 12.03
C VAL A 65 -6.28 3.12 12.85
N ASN A 66 -5.46 4.14 12.62
CA ASN A 66 -4.39 4.51 13.55
C ASN A 66 -5.02 5.26 14.72
N HIS A 67 -4.92 4.71 15.93
CA HIS A 67 -5.20 5.44 17.16
C HIS A 67 -3.88 5.92 17.78
N PRO A 68 -3.36 7.11 17.41
CA PRO A 68 -2.35 7.76 18.23
C PRO A 68 -3.05 8.27 19.50
N LYS A 69 -2.90 7.47 20.56
CA LYS A 69 -2.83 7.87 21.97
C LYS A 69 -3.26 9.32 22.27
N SER A 70 -4.42 9.41 22.93
CA SER A 70 -4.84 10.55 23.76
C SER A 70 -3.66 11.25 24.44
N ALA A 71 -3.34 12.47 23.98
CA ALA A 71 -2.46 13.41 24.65
C ALA A 71 -2.81 14.82 24.14
N GLY A 72 -3.67 15.53 24.87
CA GLY A 72 -3.98 16.93 24.57
C GLY A 72 -5.35 17.41 25.02
N THR A 73 -5.76 17.09 26.26
CA THR A 73 -6.80 17.85 26.96
C THR A 73 -6.21 19.20 27.36
N GLU A 74 -6.16 20.19 26.46
CA GLU A 74 -5.89 21.59 26.84
C GLU A 74 -6.18 22.52 25.63
N ASN A 75 -7.44 22.92 25.43
CA ASN A 75 -7.84 24.20 24.80
C ASN A 75 -9.34 24.23 24.43
N ARG A 76 -10.22 23.93 25.40
CA ARG A 76 -11.66 24.24 25.28
C ARG A 76 -12.17 25.09 26.46
N ALA A 77 -11.33 25.98 26.96
CA ALA A 77 -11.75 27.06 27.84
C ALA A 77 -11.75 28.35 27.01
N GLY A 78 -12.88 28.69 26.40
CA GLY A 78 -12.96 29.97 25.68
C GLY A 78 -14.14 30.21 24.74
N ASP A 79 -15.16 29.35 24.67
CA ASP A 79 -16.28 29.59 23.74
C ASP A 79 -17.61 29.19 24.35
N GLY A 80 -18.43 30.18 24.72
CA GLY A 80 -19.67 29.97 25.44
C GLY A 80 -20.56 31.19 25.69
N THR A 81 -20.44 32.27 24.90
CA THR A 81 -21.42 33.37 24.94
C THR A 81 -21.89 33.73 23.54
N ASP A 82 -22.62 32.81 22.92
CA ASP A 82 -23.53 33.14 21.83
C ASP A 82 -24.95 32.76 22.29
N VAL A 83 -25.59 33.70 23.00
CA VAL A 83 -27.00 33.62 23.42
C VAL A 83 -27.77 34.63 22.57
N PRO A 84 -28.63 34.20 21.62
CA PRO A 84 -29.47 35.10 20.84
C PRO A 84 -30.65 35.65 21.66
N PRO A 85 -31.25 36.80 21.26
CA PRO A 85 -32.01 37.68 22.16
C PRO A 85 -33.40 37.13 22.53
N PRO A 86 -33.95 37.49 23.71
CA PRO A 86 -35.32 37.14 24.07
C PRO A 86 -36.31 38.09 23.38
N ASN A 87 -37.26 37.46 22.70
CA ASN A 87 -38.56 37.99 22.25
C ASN A 87 -39.12 39.05 23.22
N ARG A 88 -39.42 40.24 22.69
CA ARG A 88 -40.23 41.26 23.37
C ARG A 88 -41.54 41.44 22.60
N ALA A 89 -42.64 41.28 23.35
CA ALA A 89 -44.04 41.39 22.96
C ALA A 89 -44.40 42.67 22.20
#